data_AF-A0A2V0NRA2-F1
#
_entry.id   AF-A0A2V0NRA2-F1
#
_cell.length_a   1.000
_cell.length_b   1.000
_cell.length_c   1.000
_cell.angle_alpha   90.00
_cell.angle_beta   90.00
_cell.angle_gamma   90.00
#
_symmetry.space_group_name_H-M   'P 1'
#
loop_
_entity.id
_entity.type
_entity.pdbx_description
1 polymer ?
#
loop_
_entity_poly.entity_id
_entity_poly.type
_entity_poly.pdbx_seq_one_letter_code
_entity_poly.pdbx_strand_id
1 'polypeptide(L)'
;MRLARPAVQRPPAVRGRLQRVAGVGHKRQVVARGGFYVPSDSFGGLSPEKKAANSLRALFTFIACRVILAQLEGSGRGALGAYNAAAYTLLSERLQGGGAGQISRDPDAWLEGVLEEDPALGLRVLEVRDAYCREGFEWDQLQRLAVRDTKEANLQLMRRAAGASLRAVAAEPAAAGGGGGGGGEQGGGGGGEQGDSGGGGGGGGGGDFQQPGEGSGAP
;
A
#
# COMPACT_ATOMS: atom_id res chain seq x y z
N MET A 1 71.41 -11.52 -23.37
CA MET A 1 70.87 -10.45 -22.51
C MET A 1 69.46 -10.84 -22.06
N ARG A 2 69.31 -11.33 -20.82
CA ARG A 2 68.01 -11.68 -20.22
C ARG A 2 67.64 -10.58 -19.23
N LEU A 3 66.58 -9.83 -19.52
CA LEU A 3 66.06 -8.78 -18.64
C LEU A 3 65.31 -9.43 -17.46
N ALA A 4 65.85 -9.24 -16.25
CA ALA A 4 65.26 -9.72 -15.00
C ALA A 4 64.01 -8.90 -14.65
N ARG A 5 62.91 -9.58 -14.31
CA ARG A 5 61.69 -8.98 -13.79
C ARG A 5 61.88 -8.56 -12.32
N PRO A 6 61.45 -7.36 -11.90
CA PRO A 6 61.51 -6.96 -10.49
C PRO A 6 60.42 -7.66 -9.67
N ALA A 7 60.82 -8.16 -8.49
CA ALA A 7 59.97 -8.83 -7.52
C ALA A 7 59.02 -7.83 -6.84
N VAL A 8 57.70 -8.09 -6.93
CA VAL A 8 56.68 -7.36 -6.17
C VAL A 8 56.71 -7.84 -4.72
N GLN A 9 57.12 -6.96 -3.81
CA GLN A 9 57.06 -7.20 -2.36
C GLN A 9 55.59 -7.24 -1.91
N ARG A 10 55.22 -8.33 -1.24
CA ARG A 10 53.92 -8.48 -0.57
C ARG A 10 53.95 -7.76 0.79
N PRO A 11 52.92 -6.96 1.14
CA PRO A 11 52.82 -6.36 2.46
C PRO A 11 52.55 -7.41 3.56
N PRO A 12 52.98 -7.16 4.82
CA PRO A 12 52.87 -8.12 5.91
C PRO A 12 51.43 -8.32 6.37
N ALA A 13 51.12 -9.57 6.74
CA ALA A 13 49.81 -10.00 7.24
C ALA A 13 49.44 -9.32 8.56
N VAL A 14 48.38 -8.51 8.56
CA VAL A 14 47.75 -8.00 9.77
C VAL A 14 46.96 -9.14 10.42
N ARG A 15 47.52 -9.73 11.48
CA ARG A 15 46.79 -10.67 12.36
C ARG A 15 45.74 -9.91 13.17
N GLY A 16 44.58 -9.68 12.56
CA GLY A 16 43.37 -9.27 13.25
C GLY A 16 42.88 -10.40 14.15
N ARG A 17 42.99 -10.19 15.46
CA ARG A 17 42.45 -11.04 16.51
C ARG A 17 40.93 -11.19 16.32
N LEU A 18 40.48 -12.33 15.78
CA LEU A 18 39.07 -12.72 15.81
C LEU A 18 38.66 -13.01 17.26
N GLN A 19 38.20 -11.98 17.96
CA GLN A 19 37.35 -12.19 19.13
C GLN A 19 36.00 -12.69 18.64
N ARG A 20 35.77 -13.98 18.86
CA ARG A 20 34.46 -14.62 18.71
C ARG A 20 33.59 -14.12 19.86
N VAL A 21 32.76 -13.11 19.61
CA VAL A 21 31.69 -12.72 20.55
C VAL A 21 30.44 -13.48 20.12
N ALA A 22 30.17 -14.57 20.83
CA ALA A 22 28.84 -15.16 20.88
C ALA A 22 27.94 -14.18 21.65
N GLY A 23 26.89 -13.67 21.01
CA GLY A 23 26.01 -12.69 21.62
C GLY A 23 24.76 -12.42 20.79
N VAL A 24 23.68 -13.14 21.15
CA VAL A 24 22.26 -12.73 21.14
C VAL A 24 21.83 -11.77 20.03
N GLY A 25 21.05 -12.31 19.08
CA GLY A 25 20.42 -11.56 17.99
C GLY A 25 19.55 -10.41 18.49
N HIS A 26 20.13 -9.22 18.55
CA HIS A 26 19.39 -7.99 18.66
C HIS A 26 18.86 -7.64 17.28
N LYS A 27 17.55 -7.84 17.09
CA LYS A 27 16.81 -7.30 15.93
C LYS A 27 17.17 -5.82 15.81
N ARG A 28 17.75 -5.42 14.68
CA ARG A 28 18.18 -4.04 14.45
C ARG A 28 16.98 -3.12 14.64
N GLN A 29 16.98 -2.43 15.77
CA GLN A 29 15.94 -1.53 16.20
C GLN A 29 16.15 -0.21 15.44
N VAL A 30 15.32 0.06 14.43
CA VAL A 30 15.31 1.36 13.76
C VAL A 30 14.54 2.31 14.67
N VAL A 31 15.19 2.80 15.73
CA VAL A 31 14.67 3.89 16.53
C VAL A 31 14.95 5.18 15.75
N ALA A 32 13.97 5.60 14.94
CA ALA A 32 14.00 6.92 14.34
C ALA A 32 13.90 7.96 15.47
N ARG A 33 14.87 8.89 15.53
CA ARG A 33 14.95 9.96 16.53
C ARG A 33 13.61 10.71 16.61
N GLY A 34 12.90 10.55 17.73
CA GLY A 34 11.65 11.28 18.04
C GLY A 34 10.39 10.84 17.26
N GLY A 35 10.39 9.68 16.61
CA GLY A 35 9.27 9.22 15.79
C GLY A 35 8.17 8.49 16.56
N PHE A 36 6.94 8.56 16.06
CA PHE A 36 5.82 7.71 16.49
C PHE A 36 6.22 6.23 16.40
N TYR A 37 5.93 5.46 17.46
CA TYR A 37 6.12 4.01 17.44
C TYR A 37 4.95 3.35 16.72
N VAL A 38 5.25 2.68 15.61
CA VAL A 38 4.29 1.80 14.95
C VAL A 38 4.58 0.36 15.39
N PRO A 39 3.67 -0.32 16.09
CA PRO A 39 3.87 -1.70 16.49
C PRO A 39 4.17 -2.58 15.28
N SER A 40 5.25 -3.38 15.37
CA SER A 40 5.70 -4.25 14.28
C SER A 40 4.70 -5.35 13.90
N ASP A 41 3.71 -5.60 14.76
CA ASP A 41 2.61 -6.56 14.51
C ASP A 41 1.56 -6.01 13.52
N SER A 42 1.42 -4.69 13.43
CA SER A 42 0.37 -4.04 12.62
C SER A 42 0.52 -4.21 11.11
N PHE A 43 1.70 -4.67 10.64
CA PHE A 43 2.03 -4.82 9.22
C PHE A 43 2.74 -6.15 8.91
N GLY A 44 2.52 -7.19 9.73
CA GLY A 44 3.14 -8.50 9.52
C GLY A 44 4.66 -8.47 9.57
N GLY A 45 5.22 -7.62 10.45
CA GLY A 45 6.68 -7.44 10.60
C GLY A 45 7.34 -6.48 9.60
N LEU A 46 6.60 -5.94 8.63
CA LEU A 46 7.10 -4.91 7.71
C LEU A 46 6.93 -3.52 8.31
N SER A 47 7.80 -2.58 7.95
CA SER A 47 7.55 -1.18 8.29
C SER A 47 6.45 -0.60 7.38
N PRO A 48 5.67 0.39 7.85
CA PRO A 48 4.67 1.08 7.03
C PRO A 48 5.27 1.65 5.74
N GLU A 49 6.50 2.17 5.81
CA GLU A 49 7.23 2.69 4.65
C GLU A 49 7.53 1.57 3.65
N LYS A 50 7.88 0.37 4.13
CA LYS A 50 8.09 -0.78 3.24
C LYS A 50 6.79 -1.23 2.57
N LYS A 51 5.67 -1.18 3.28
CA LYS A 51 4.35 -1.48 2.70
C LYS A 51 3.95 -0.45 1.64
N ALA A 52 4.18 0.83 1.89
CA ALA A 52 3.96 1.91 0.92
C ALA A 52 4.88 1.74 -0.31
N ALA A 53 6.17 1.47 -0.09
CA ALA A 53 7.14 1.22 -1.17
C ALA A 53 6.73 0.03 -2.05
N ASN A 54 6.23 -1.06 -1.47
CA ASN A 54 5.72 -2.19 -2.26
C ASN A 54 4.52 -1.81 -3.13
N SER A 55 3.64 -0.94 -2.62
CA SER A 55 2.49 -0.44 -3.40
C SER A 55 2.95 0.48 -4.55
N LEU A 56 3.96 1.32 -4.32
CA LEU A 56 4.58 2.15 -5.36
C LEU A 56 5.29 1.31 -6.43
N ARG A 57 5.95 0.21 -6.05
CA ARG A 57 6.56 -0.72 -7.01
C ARG A 57 5.51 -1.29 -7.98
N ALA A 58 4.34 -1.68 -7.47
CA ALA A 58 3.25 -2.14 -8.31
C ALA A 58 2.73 -1.04 -9.25
N LEU A 59 2.58 0.18 -8.73
CA LEU A 59 2.20 1.35 -9.52
C LEU A 59 3.20 1.62 -10.67
N PHE A 60 4.51 1.56 -10.41
CA PHE A 60 5.53 1.80 -11.43
C PHE A 60 5.52 0.73 -12.52
N THR A 61 5.31 -0.54 -12.17
CA THR A 61 5.13 -1.60 -13.17
C THR A 61 3.92 -1.32 -14.06
N PHE A 62 2.78 -0.92 -13.47
CA PHE A 62 1.59 -0.58 -14.24
C PHE A 62 1.80 0.63 -15.17
N ILE A 63 2.41 1.71 -14.67
CA ILE A 63 2.70 2.90 -15.47
C ILE A 63 3.67 2.55 -16.61
N ALA A 64 4.71 1.76 -16.35
CA ALA A 64 5.65 1.32 -17.37
C ALA A 64 4.93 0.58 -18.51
N CYS A 65 3.99 -0.32 -18.20
CA CYS A 65 3.21 -1.01 -19.22
C CYS A 65 2.37 -0.04 -20.05
N ARG A 66 1.75 0.98 -19.43
CA ARG A 66 0.99 2.02 -20.14
C ARG A 66 1.87 2.85 -21.08
N VAL A 67 3.08 3.21 -20.63
CA VAL A 67 4.05 3.93 -21.45
C VAL A 67 4.48 3.09 -22.66
N ILE A 68 4.73 1.79 -22.45
CA ILE A 68 5.13 0.87 -23.52
C ILE A 68 3.99 0.64 -24.52
N LEU A 69 2.75 0.47 -24.06
CA LEU A 69 1.59 0.40 -24.95
C LEU A 69 1.50 1.64 -25.85
N ALA A 70 1.62 2.85 -25.28
CA ALA A 70 1.61 4.08 -26.05
C ALA A 70 2.77 4.18 -27.08
N GLN A 71 3.95 3.64 -26.73
CA GLN A 71 5.10 3.55 -27.64
C GLN A 71 4.84 2.56 -28.79
N LEU A 72 4.21 1.41 -28.51
CA LEU A 72 3.86 0.38 -29.49
C LEU A 72 2.71 0.79 -30.41
N GLU A 73 1.78 1.64 -29.93
CA GLU A 73 0.71 2.26 -30.74
C GLU A 73 1.24 3.37 -31.68
N GLY A 74 2.54 3.73 -31.59
CA GLY A 74 3.14 4.78 -32.40
C GLY A 74 2.74 6.21 -32.00
N SER A 75 2.05 6.38 -30.88
CA SER A 75 1.57 7.69 -30.39
C SER A 75 2.68 8.58 -29.79
N GLY A 76 3.87 8.03 -29.56
CA GLY A 76 5.00 8.70 -28.90
C GLY A 76 6.16 9.00 -29.85
N ARG A 77 6.14 10.19 -30.47
CA ARG A 77 7.26 10.82 -31.20
C ARG A 77 7.75 10.11 -32.48
N GLY A 78 7.17 10.52 -33.61
CA GLY A 78 7.81 10.62 -34.92
C GLY A 78 8.41 9.35 -35.53
N ALA A 79 7.66 8.71 -36.44
CA ALA A 79 8.11 7.83 -37.54
C ALA A 79 9.09 6.66 -37.26
N LEU A 80 9.54 6.45 -36.02
CA LEU A 80 10.43 5.35 -35.58
C LEU A 80 9.76 4.43 -34.54
N GLY A 81 8.52 4.71 -34.14
CA GLY A 81 7.75 3.92 -33.18
C GLY A 81 7.32 2.60 -33.79
N ALA A 82 8.15 1.57 -33.63
CA ALA A 82 7.99 0.28 -34.27
C ALA A 82 6.60 -0.34 -34.01
N TYR A 83 5.87 -0.59 -35.09
CA TYR A 83 4.69 -1.44 -35.11
C TYR A 83 5.09 -2.88 -34.78
N ASN A 84 5.07 -3.23 -33.49
CA ASN A 84 5.04 -4.63 -33.05
C ASN A 84 3.65 -4.93 -32.52
N ALA A 85 2.74 -5.25 -33.45
CA ALA A 85 1.35 -5.58 -33.13
C ALA A 85 1.26 -6.81 -32.21
N ALA A 86 2.18 -7.77 -32.31
CA ALA A 86 2.19 -8.96 -31.46
C ALA A 86 2.50 -8.61 -30.00
N ALA A 87 3.54 -7.80 -29.75
CA ALA A 87 3.87 -7.34 -28.39
C ALA A 87 2.78 -6.42 -27.81
N TYR A 88 2.14 -5.61 -28.66
CA TYR A 88 1.02 -4.77 -28.25
C TYR A 88 -0.18 -5.61 -27.79
N THR A 89 -0.59 -6.59 -28.60
CA THR A 89 -1.71 -7.48 -28.28
C THR A 89 -1.41 -8.27 -27.01
N LEU A 90 -0.22 -8.87 -26.91
CA LEU A 90 0.21 -9.61 -25.72
C LEU A 90 0.10 -8.76 -24.45
N LEU A 91 0.70 -7.57 -24.47
CA LEU A 91 0.70 -6.68 -23.30
C LEU A 91 -0.72 -6.19 -22.96
N SER A 92 -1.52 -5.88 -23.97
CA SER A 92 -2.89 -5.43 -23.81
C SER A 92 -3.79 -6.51 -23.20
N GLU A 93 -3.70 -7.74 -23.70
CA GLU A 93 -4.43 -8.90 -23.16
C GLU A 93 -4.01 -9.20 -21.72
N ARG A 94 -2.70 -9.15 -21.42
CA ARG A 94 -2.16 -9.36 -20.07
C ARG A 94 -2.56 -8.29 -19.06
N LEU A 95 -2.95 -7.10 -19.52
CA LEU A 95 -3.46 -6.02 -18.68
C LEU A 95 -4.99 -6.06 -18.51
N GLN A 96 -5.69 -6.61 -19.52
CA GLN A 96 -7.14 -6.81 -19.48
C GLN A 96 -7.51 -7.95 -18.52
N GLY A 97 -8.82 -8.14 -18.28
CA GLY A 97 -9.34 -9.33 -17.58
C GLY A 97 -8.86 -9.54 -16.14
N GLY A 98 -8.36 -8.51 -15.45
CA GLY A 98 -7.85 -8.61 -14.08
C GLY A 98 -6.33 -8.54 -13.94
N GLY A 99 -5.59 -8.43 -15.05
CA GLY A 99 -4.13 -8.26 -15.04
C GLY A 99 -3.65 -7.07 -14.22
N ALA A 100 -4.34 -5.93 -14.28
CA ALA A 100 -4.07 -4.78 -13.41
C ALA A 100 -4.21 -5.11 -11.91
N GLY A 101 -5.16 -5.98 -11.55
CA GLY A 101 -5.33 -6.49 -10.18
C GLY A 101 -4.19 -7.41 -9.76
N GLN A 102 -3.71 -8.26 -10.68
CA GLN A 102 -2.56 -9.13 -10.43
C GLN A 102 -1.27 -8.32 -10.22
N ILE A 103 -1.02 -7.28 -11.02
CA ILE A 103 0.12 -6.36 -10.85
C ILE A 103 0.06 -5.69 -9.47
N SER A 104 -1.13 -5.29 -9.02
CA SER A 104 -1.29 -4.66 -7.69
C SER A 104 -1.00 -5.62 -6.53
N ARG A 105 -1.21 -6.92 -6.72
CA ARG A 105 -0.99 -7.94 -5.68
C ARG A 105 0.46 -8.41 -5.66
N ASP A 106 0.97 -8.79 -6.83
CA ASP A 106 2.35 -9.26 -7.01
C ASP A 106 2.89 -8.80 -8.37
N PRO A 107 3.58 -7.64 -8.41
CA PRO A 107 4.09 -7.09 -9.65
C PRO A 107 5.29 -7.86 -10.20
N ASP A 108 6.04 -8.58 -9.37
CA ASP A 108 7.23 -9.30 -9.81
C ASP A 108 6.81 -10.64 -10.44
N ALA A 109 5.89 -11.38 -9.82
CA ALA A 109 5.34 -12.62 -10.39
C ALA A 109 4.61 -12.37 -11.73
N TRP A 110 3.89 -11.25 -11.85
CA TRP A 110 3.28 -10.88 -13.14
C TRP A 110 4.35 -10.62 -14.22
N LEU A 111 5.44 -9.94 -13.85
CA LEU A 111 6.52 -9.61 -14.78
C LEU A 111 7.36 -10.82 -15.17
N GLU A 112 7.56 -11.78 -14.26
CA GLU A 112 8.15 -13.09 -14.58
C GLU A 112 7.37 -13.78 -15.69
N GLY A 113 6.04 -13.83 -15.59
CA GLY A 113 5.22 -14.40 -16.67
C GLY A 113 5.34 -13.65 -18.00
N VAL A 114 5.54 -12.33 -17.98
CA VAL A 114 5.80 -11.57 -19.23
C VAL A 114 7.18 -11.90 -19.79
N LEU A 115 8.20 -12.05 -18.95
CA LEU A 115 9.56 -12.43 -19.36
C LEU A 115 9.61 -13.85 -19.95
N GLU A 116 8.77 -14.77 -19.47
CA GLU A 116 8.64 -16.12 -20.01
C GLU A 116 8.00 -16.14 -21.40
N GLU A 117 6.98 -15.31 -21.62
CA GLU A 117 6.22 -15.24 -22.88
C GLU A 117 6.96 -14.40 -23.95
N ASP A 118 7.49 -13.24 -23.57
CA ASP A 118 8.30 -12.36 -24.43
C ASP A 118 9.43 -11.70 -23.61
N PRO A 119 10.64 -12.28 -23.64
CA PRO A 119 11.79 -11.74 -22.93
C PRO A 119 12.15 -10.31 -23.32
N ALA A 120 11.97 -9.93 -24.59
CA ALA A 120 12.33 -8.59 -25.07
C ALA A 120 11.37 -7.54 -24.52
N LEU A 121 10.06 -7.85 -24.50
CA LEU A 121 9.04 -7.01 -23.90
C LEU A 121 9.23 -6.90 -22.38
N GLY A 122 9.51 -8.02 -21.70
CA GLY A 122 9.76 -8.04 -20.26
C GLY A 122 10.96 -7.18 -19.85
N LEU A 123 12.08 -7.28 -20.59
CA LEU A 123 13.25 -6.41 -20.40
C LEU A 123 12.89 -4.93 -20.60
N ARG A 124 12.07 -4.62 -21.60
CA ARG A 124 11.61 -3.24 -21.83
C ARG A 124 10.80 -2.71 -20.65
N VAL A 125 9.92 -3.52 -20.05
CA VAL A 125 9.16 -3.14 -18.84
C VAL A 125 10.10 -2.89 -17.66
N LEU A 126 11.13 -3.73 -17.48
CA LEU A 126 12.15 -3.56 -16.43
C LEU A 126 12.89 -2.22 -16.57
N GLU A 127 13.33 -1.86 -17.77
CA GLU A 127 14.01 -0.60 -18.04
C GLU A 127 13.11 0.61 -17.78
N VAL A 128 11.90 0.59 -18.33
CA VAL A 128 10.98 1.73 -18.22
C VAL A 128 10.54 1.96 -16.77
N ARG A 129 10.31 0.89 -15.99
CA ARG A 129 9.92 1.06 -14.57
C ARG A 129 11.07 1.58 -13.70
N ASP A 130 12.33 1.22 -13.98
CA ASP A 130 13.49 1.76 -13.27
C ASP A 130 13.71 3.24 -13.65
N ALA A 131 13.67 3.56 -14.94
CA ALA A 131 13.79 4.94 -15.42
C ALA A 131 12.67 5.84 -14.86
N TYR A 132 11.43 5.37 -14.86
CA TYR A 132 10.30 6.12 -14.30
C TYR A 132 10.45 6.36 -12.80
N CYS A 133 10.87 5.36 -12.03
CA CYS A 133 11.09 5.47 -10.59
C CYS A 133 12.15 6.53 -10.24
N ARG A 134 13.23 6.61 -11.04
CA ARG A 134 14.38 7.49 -10.78
C ARG A 134 14.19 8.91 -11.30
N GLU A 135 13.65 9.05 -12.49
CA GLU A 135 13.68 10.31 -13.25
C GLU A 135 12.27 10.84 -13.55
N GLY A 136 11.30 9.95 -13.76
CA GLY A 136 9.94 10.34 -14.15
C GLY A 136 9.00 10.65 -12.97
N PHE A 137 9.29 10.10 -11.79
CA PHE A 137 8.40 10.20 -10.64
C PHE A 137 8.79 11.35 -9.71
N GLU A 138 7.86 12.29 -9.55
CA GLU A 138 8.03 13.49 -8.72
C GLU A 138 7.85 13.19 -7.22
N TRP A 139 8.90 12.67 -6.58
CA TRP A 139 8.90 12.30 -5.16
C TRP A 139 8.52 13.45 -4.23
N ASP A 140 9.02 14.66 -4.49
CA ASP A 140 8.69 15.85 -3.70
C ASP A 140 7.21 16.21 -3.81
N GLN A 141 6.63 16.05 -5.00
CA GLN A 141 5.21 16.28 -5.21
C GLN A 141 4.37 15.23 -4.49
N LEU A 142 4.76 13.95 -4.53
CA LEU A 142 4.09 12.89 -3.77
C LEU A 142 4.02 13.24 -2.28
N GLN A 143 5.15 13.63 -1.68
CA GLN A 143 5.19 13.99 -0.27
C GLN A 143 4.29 15.20 0.04
N ARG A 144 4.39 16.27 -0.77
CA ARG A 144 3.57 17.47 -0.60
C ARG A 144 2.08 17.16 -0.67
N LEU A 145 1.66 16.39 -1.68
CA LEU A 145 0.26 15.99 -1.89
C LEU A 145 -0.22 15.12 -0.73
N ALA A 146 0.51 14.07 -0.36
CA ALA A 146 0.11 13.15 0.71
C ALA A 146 -0.12 13.89 2.05
N VAL A 147 0.77 14.82 2.41
CA VAL A 147 0.64 15.60 3.64
C VAL A 147 -0.51 16.60 3.55
N ARG A 148 -0.63 17.33 2.44
CA ARG A 148 -1.69 18.33 2.24
C ARG A 148 -3.06 17.68 2.24
N ASP A 149 -3.24 16.62 1.45
CA ASP A 149 -4.53 15.97 1.24
C ASP A 149 -5.00 15.26 2.51
N THR A 150 -4.08 14.73 3.33
CA THR A 150 -4.44 14.20 4.66
C THR A 150 -4.98 15.31 5.57
N LYS A 151 -4.34 16.48 5.59
CA LYS A 151 -4.83 17.63 6.38
C LYS A 151 -6.20 18.10 5.91
N GLU A 152 -6.37 18.20 4.59
CA GLU A 152 -7.62 18.62 4.00
C GLU A 152 -8.74 17.60 4.27
N ALA A 153 -8.47 16.30 4.11
CA ALA A 153 -9.41 15.24 4.44
C ALA A 153 -9.84 15.30 5.91
N ASN A 154 -8.90 15.50 6.84
CA ASN A 154 -9.23 15.66 8.26
C ASN A 154 -10.13 16.88 8.52
N LEU A 155 -9.84 18.01 7.89
CA LEU A 155 -10.69 19.22 7.99
C LEU A 155 -12.10 18.97 7.45
N GLN A 156 -12.21 18.30 6.30
CA GLN A 156 -13.50 17.96 5.70
C GLN A 156 -14.29 16.98 6.58
N LEU A 157 -13.63 15.97 7.16
CA LEU A 157 -14.26 15.02 8.07
C LEU A 157 -14.76 15.69 9.35
N MET A 158 -13.97 16.58 9.96
CA MET A 158 -14.39 17.35 11.12
C MET A 158 -15.60 18.25 10.81
N ARG A 159 -15.60 18.93 9.66
CA ARG A 159 -16.76 19.73 9.22
C ARG A 159 -18.01 18.89 9.02
N ARG A 160 -17.88 17.73 8.37
CA ARG A 160 -19.00 16.80 8.14
C ARG A 160 -19.55 16.26 9.46
N ALA A 161 -18.67 15.86 10.38
CA ALA A 161 -19.03 15.37 11.70
C ALA A 161 -19.75 16.44 12.53
N ALA A 162 -19.19 17.65 12.62
CA ALA A 162 -19.81 18.77 13.33
C ALA A 162 -21.19 19.12 12.72
N GLY A 163 -21.30 19.16 11.40
CA GLY A 163 -22.58 19.39 10.72
C GLY A 163 -23.60 18.28 10.99
N ALA A 164 -23.17 17.02 11.11
CA ALA A 164 -24.04 15.91 11.49
C ALA A 164 -24.52 16.02 12.94
N SER A 165 -23.63 16.38 13.87
CA SER A 165 -23.98 16.61 15.28
C SER A 165 -24.96 17.77 15.44
N LEU A 166 -24.75 18.90 14.74
CA LEU A 166 -25.68 20.04 14.80
C LEU A 166 -27.05 19.69 14.23
N ARG A 167 -27.10 18.90 13.14
CA ARG A 167 -28.38 18.38 12.61
C ARG A 167 -29.07 17.44 13.58
N ALA A 168 -28.31 16.60 14.30
CA ALA A 168 -28.87 15.71 15.31
C ALA A 168 -29.50 16.51 16.46
N VAL A 169 -28.83 17.57 16.95
CA VAL A 169 -29.36 18.47 17.98
C VAL A 169 -30.59 19.24 17.49
N ALA A 170 -30.60 19.69 16.23
CA ALA A 170 -31.74 20.40 15.66
C ALA A 170 -32.93 19.48 15.31
N ALA A 171 -32.70 18.18 15.18
CA ALA A 171 -33.72 17.17 14.90
C ALA A 171 -34.26 16.50 16.17
N GLU A 172 -33.71 16.78 17.36
CA GLU A 172 -34.40 16.45 18.60
C GLU A 172 -35.74 17.20 18.62
N PRO A 173 -36.88 16.49 18.72
CA PRO A 173 -38.17 17.16 18.72
C PRO A 173 -38.26 18.05 19.95
N ALA A 174 -38.74 19.28 19.74
CA ALA A 174 -39.23 20.16 20.80
C ALA A 174 -40.47 19.55 21.47
N ALA A 175 -40.30 18.40 22.13
CA ALA A 175 -41.31 17.70 22.90
C ALA A 175 -41.11 18.01 24.38
N ALA A 176 -42.08 18.75 24.93
CA ALA A 176 -42.37 18.98 26.34
C ALA A 176 -41.53 20.03 27.09
N GLY A 177 -41.75 21.29 26.73
CA GLY A 177 -41.92 22.32 27.76
C GLY A 177 -43.24 22.09 28.49
N GLY A 178 -43.20 21.91 29.81
CA GLY A 178 -44.39 21.93 30.66
C GLY A 178 -44.18 21.33 32.05
N GLY A 179 -44.27 22.18 33.09
CA GLY A 179 -44.62 21.76 34.45
C GLY A 179 -43.53 21.98 35.49
N GLY A 180 -43.78 22.95 36.39
CA GLY A 180 -42.88 23.31 37.48
C GLY A 180 -43.03 22.46 38.74
N GLY A 181 -42.20 22.82 39.74
CA GLY A 181 -42.58 22.75 41.15
C GLY A 181 -41.78 21.78 42.01
N GLY A 182 -41.22 22.32 43.10
CA GLY A 182 -41.21 21.66 44.41
C GLY A 182 -39.90 20.95 44.80
N GLY A 183 -39.29 21.43 45.88
CA GLY A 183 -38.12 20.81 46.49
C GLY A 183 -38.39 19.50 47.23
N GLY A 184 -37.31 18.91 47.74
CA GLY A 184 -37.35 17.69 48.54
C GLY A 184 -35.96 17.14 48.79
N GLU A 185 -35.26 17.75 49.74
CA GLU A 185 -34.08 17.24 50.42
C GLU A 185 -34.43 15.98 51.23
N GLN A 186 -33.63 14.90 51.06
CA GLN A 186 -33.42 13.69 51.89
C GLN A 186 -33.00 12.57 50.92
N GLY A 187 -31.88 11.86 51.02
CA GLY A 187 -31.14 11.39 52.19
C GLY A 187 -31.13 9.86 52.16
N GLY A 188 -29.94 9.23 52.08
CA GLY A 188 -29.72 7.84 52.54
C GLY A 188 -29.39 6.76 51.49
N GLY A 189 -28.11 6.41 51.38
CA GLY A 189 -27.58 5.13 51.89
C GLY A 189 -27.67 3.83 51.06
N GLY A 190 -26.48 3.22 50.84
CA GLY A 190 -26.26 1.77 50.63
C GLY A 190 -26.25 1.31 49.17
N GLY A 191 -25.31 0.53 48.64
CA GLY A 191 -24.32 -0.39 49.21
C GLY A 191 -24.48 -1.78 48.55
N GLY A 192 -23.40 -2.32 47.96
CA GLY A 192 -23.29 -3.72 47.46
C GLY A 192 -23.11 -3.80 45.93
N GLU A 193 -21.90 -4.02 45.40
CA GLU A 193 -21.11 -5.27 45.26
C GLU A 193 -21.49 -6.20 44.09
N GLN A 194 -20.54 -6.30 43.15
CA GLN A 194 -19.95 -7.47 42.48
C GLN A 194 -20.77 -8.46 41.63
N GLY A 195 -20.14 -8.82 40.49
CA GLY A 195 -20.45 -9.93 39.58
C GLY A 195 -20.17 -9.49 38.13
N ASP A 196 -18.94 -9.51 37.63
CA ASP A 196 -18.13 -10.65 37.14
C ASP A 196 -18.73 -11.45 35.96
N SER A 197 -17.84 -11.74 35.00
CA SER A 197 -17.95 -12.59 33.80
C SER A 197 -18.88 -12.09 32.69
N GLY A 198 -18.48 -11.98 31.41
CA GLY A 198 -17.51 -12.76 30.64
C GLY A 198 -18.26 -13.40 29.47
N GLY A 199 -17.86 -13.14 28.22
CA GLY A 199 -18.44 -13.86 27.07
C GLY A 199 -18.29 -13.14 25.74
N GLY A 200 -17.30 -13.55 24.95
CA GLY A 200 -17.13 -13.15 23.55
C GLY A 200 -17.89 -14.03 22.55
N GLY A 201 -17.75 -13.66 21.27
CA GLY A 201 -18.22 -14.38 20.07
C GLY A 201 -19.05 -13.45 19.17
N GLY A 202 -18.77 -13.22 17.89
CA GLY A 202 -17.97 -13.93 16.90
C GLY A 202 -18.88 -14.54 15.82
N GLY A 203 -18.76 -14.08 14.57
CA GLY A 203 -19.39 -14.66 13.34
C GLY A 203 -20.61 -13.86 12.87
N GLY A 204 -20.66 -13.28 11.66
CA GLY A 204 -20.54 -13.92 10.34
C GLY A 204 -21.94 -14.41 9.93
N GLY A 205 -22.66 -13.85 8.96
CA GLY A 205 -22.35 -13.66 7.54
C GLY A 205 -23.41 -14.42 6.74
N GLY A 206 -24.00 -13.82 5.71
CA GLY A 206 -24.93 -14.50 4.80
C GLY A 206 -26.04 -13.60 4.27
N GLY A 207 -25.74 -12.81 3.24
CA GLY A 207 -26.74 -12.14 2.42
C GLY A 207 -27.14 -13.04 1.25
N ASP A 208 -28.43 -13.34 1.15
CA ASP A 208 -29.05 -14.03 0.02
C ASP A 208 -29.03 -13.12 -1.22
N PHE A 209 -28.23 -13.50 -2.22
CA PHE A 209 -28.24 -12.91 -3.56
C PHE A 209 -29.01 -13.85 -4.49
N GLN A 210 -30.23 -13.45 -4.83
CA GLN A 210 -31.11 -14.12 -5.78
C GLN A 210 -30.58 -13.98 -7.22
N GLN A 211 -30.26 -15.09 -7.89
CA GLN A 211 -30.09 -15.12 -9.36
C GLN A 211 -31.46 -15.34 -10.03
N PRO A 212 -31.79 -14.66 -11.14
CA PRO A 212 -32.82 -15.12 -12.07
C PRO A 212 -32.21 -16.08 -13.11
N GLY A 213 -32.79 -17.27 -13.19
CA GLY A 213 -32.44 -18.33 -14.12
C GLY A 213 -32.91 -18.07 -15.55
N GLU A 214 -32.16 -18.68 -16.46
CA GLU A 214 -32.30 -18.70 -17.91
C GLU A 214 -33.62 -19.35 -18.37
N GLY A 215 -34.27 -18.72 -19.36
CA GLY A 215 -35.40 -19.29 -20.09
C GLY A 215 -35.06 -19.38 -21.58
N SER A 216 -34.56 -20.55 -21.97
CA SER A 216 -34.44 -21.01 -23.36
C SER A 216 -35.82 -21.12 -24.02
N GLY A 217 -35.92 -20.74 -25.31
CA GLY A 217 -37.11 -21.02 -26.11
C GLY A 217 -37.21 -20.19 -27.39
N ALA A 218 -36.44 -20.57 -28.42
CA ALA A 218 -36.82 -20.37 -29.82
C ALA A 218 -38.09 -21.21 -30.14
N PRO A 219 -38.84 -20.99 -31.23
CA PRO A 219 -38.35 -20.83 -32.60
C PRO A 219 -38.45 -19.41 -33.20
#